data_AF-K1RX26-F1
#
_entry.id   AF-K1RX26-F1
#
_cell.length_a   1.000
_cell.length_b   1.000
_cell.length_c   1.000
_cell.angle_alpha   90.00
_cell.angle_beta   90.00
_cell.angle_gamma   90.00
#
_symmetry.space_group_name_H-M   'P 1'
#
loop_
_entity.id
_entity.type
_entity.pdbx_description
1 polymer ?
#
loop_
_entity_poly.entity_id
_entity_poly.type
_entity_poly.pdbx_seq_one_letter_code
_entity_poly.pdbx_strand_id
1 'polypeptide(L)'
;GKLLQYGERIWGIAEGLEEMRIDRTLEATEAFFRSLGLSTRLSEEGIGEETIAEIERRFNAAGVRYGEAANVDGAMARRILEACR
;
A
#
# COMPACT_ATOMS: atom_id res chain seq x y z
N GLY A 1 4.44 -10.66 12.52
CA GLY A 1 4.78 -9.22 12.37
C GLY A 1 3.64 -8.30 12.81
N LYS A 2 3.83 -6.97 12.77
CA LYS A 2 2.79 -5.97 13.13
C LYS A 2 1.48 -6.18 12.35
N LEU A 3 1.56 -6.57 11.07
CA LEU A 3 0.39 -6.86 10.23
C LEU A 3 -0.46 -8.04 10.72
N LEU A 4 0.15 -9.13 11.19
CA LEU A 4 -0.59 -10.28 11.76
C LEU A 4 -1.33 -9.88 13.04
N GLN A 5 -0.68 -9.10 13.89
CA GLN A 5 -1.31 -8.59 15.12
C GLN A 5 -2.47 -7.65 14.79
N TYR A 6 -2.34 -6.83 13.75
CA TYR A 6 -3.42 -5.97 13.26
C TYR A 6 -4.59 -6.82 12.72
N GLY A 7 -4.31 -7.79 11.85
CA GLY A 7 -5.31 -8.72 11.31
C GLY A 7 -6.09 -9.47 12.39
N GLU A 8 -5.39 -10.00 13.38
CA GLU A 8 -6.01 -10.72 14.49
C GLU A 8 -6.85 -9.80 15.39
N ARG A 9 -6.30 -8.66 15.80
CA ARG A 9 -6.94 -7.79 16.80
C ARG A 9 -8.08 -6.94 16.26
N ILE A 10 -7.99 -6.52 15.01
CA ILE A 10 -8.98 -5.61 14.40
C ILE A 10 -9.98 -6.38 13.54
N TRP A 11 -9.52 -7.41 12.83
CA TRP A 11 -10.34 -8.15 11.88
C TRP A 11 -10.67 -9.58 12.31
N GLY A 12 -10.13 -10.07 13.44
CA GLY A 12 -10.35 -11.44 13.91
C GLY A 12 -9.64 -12.52 13.08
N ILE A 13 -8.66 -12.15 12.25
CA ILE A 13 -7.97 -13.06 11.32
C ILE A 13 -6.83 -13.80 12.03
N ALA A 14 -7.19 -14.85 12.77
CA ALA A 14 -6.26 -15.66 13.56
C ALA A 14 -5.80 -16.96 12.88
N GLU A 15 -6.62 -17.50 11.97
CA GLU A 15 -6.42 -18.83 11.39
C GLU A 15 -5.80 -18.81 9.98
N GLY A 16 -5.04 -19.86 9.67
CA GLY A 16 -4.38 -20.06 8.38
C GLY A 16 -2.88 -19.76 8.42
N LEU A 17 -2.24 -19.94 7.26
CA LEU A 17 -0.82 -19.63 7.06
C LEU A 17 -0.57 -18.12 7.21
N GLU A 18 0.67 -17.76 7.59
CA GLU A 18 1.05 -16.36 7.80
C GLU A 18 0.72 -15.47 6.60
N GLU A 19 1.11 -15.88 5.39
CA GLU A 19 0.85 -15.14 4.15
C GLU A 19 -0.65 -14.95 3.91
N MET A 20 -1.45 -16.02 4.04
CA MET A 20 -2.90 -15.94 3.87
C MET A 20 -3.57 -15.00 4.87
N ARG A 21 -3.05 -14.95 6.11
CA ARG A 21 -3.56 -14.03 7.13
C ARG A 21 -3.24 -12.58 6.77
N ILE A 22 -2.07 -12.31 6.22
CA ILE A 22 -1.70 -10.98 5.72
C ILE A 22 -2.61 -10.59 4.56
N ASP A 23 -2.80 -11.45 3.56
CA ASP A 23 -3.64 -11.15 2.40
C ASP A 23 -5.07 -10.83 2.81
N ARG A 24 -5.69 -11.68 3.64
CA ARG A 24 -7.05 -11.43 4.17
C ARG A 24 -7.13 -10.13 4.97
N THR A 25 -6.06 -9.76 5.68
CA THR A 25 -6.00 -8.51 6.44
C THR A 25 -5.97 -7.30 5.49
N LEU A 26 -5.21 -7.38 4.40
CA LEU A 26 -5.16 -6.33 3.37
C LEU A 26 -6.52 -6.19 2.67
N GLU A 27 -7.16 -7.31 2.31
CA GLU A 27 -8.50 -7.35 1.71
C GLU A 27 -9.57 -6.72 2.62
N ALA A 28 -9.57 -7.07 3.92
CA ALA A 28 -10.52 -6.50 4.89
C ALA A 28 -10.34 -4.98 5.05
N THR A 29 -9.08 -4.53 5.05
CA THR A 29 -8.74 -3.11 5.15
C THR A 29 -9.18 -2.35 3.90
N GLU A 30 -8.96 -2.92 2.72
CA GLU A 30 -9.41 -2.33 1.46
C GLU A 30 -10.94 -2.26 1.38
N ALA A 31 -11.63 -3.36 1.73
CA ALA A 31 -13.09 -3.43 1.74
C ALA A 31 -13.69 -2.38 2.69
N PHE A 32 -13.05 -2.13 3.82
CA PHE A 32 -13.46 -1.09 4.75
C PHE A 32 -13.38 0.31 4.14
N PHE A 33 -12.26 0.69 3.50
CA PHE A 33 -12.18 2.01 2.85
C PHE A 33 -13.19 2.16 1.72
N ARG A 34 -13.39 1.11 0.92
CA ARG A 34 -14.43 1.09 -0.13
C ARG A 34 -15.84 1.24 0.45
N SER A 35 -16.12 0.65 1.62
CA SER A 35 -17.42 0.82 2.30
C SER A 35 -17.70 2.25 2.76
N LEU A 36 -16.65 3.08 2.93
CA LEU A 36 -16.75 4.51 3.23
C LEU A 36 -16.85 5.38 1.97
N GLY A 37 -16.87 4.78 0.77
CA GLY A 37 -16.93 5.49 -0.51
C GLY A 37 -15.58 6.02 -1.00
N LEU A 38 -14.47 5.49 -0.48
CA LEU A 38 -13.12 5.85 -0.94
C LEU A 38 -12.64 4.87 -2.02
N SER A 39 -12.03 5.40 -3.08
CA SER A 39 -11.25 4.64 -4.03
C SER A 39 -9.96 4.11 -3.38
N THR A 40 -9.49 2.97 -3.86
CA THR A 40 -8.28 2.29 -3.36
C THR A 40 -7.33 1.92 -4.48
N ARG A 41 -7.61 2.37 -5.71
CA ARG A 41 -6.78 2.20 -6.90
C ARG A 41 -6.61 3.53 -7.63
N LEU A 42 -5.42 3.75 -8.18
CA LEU A 42 -5.09 4.97 -8.93
C LEU A 42 -5.94 5.09 -10.20
N SER A 43 -6.25 3.96 -10.86
CA SER A 43 -7.10 3.95 -12.06
C SER A 43 -8.53 4.44 -11.81
N GLU A 44 -9.07 4.29 -10.60
CA GLU A 44 -10.40 4.80 -10.22
C GLU A 44 -10.44 6.33 -10.24
N GLU A 45 -9.30 6.98 -10.02
CA GLU A 45 -9.13 8.43 -10.04
C GLU A 45 -8.50 8.95 -11.34
N GLY A 46 -8.31 8.08 -12.34
CA GLY A 46 -7.69 8.45 -13.61
C GLY A 46 -6.19 8.79 -13.51
N ILE A 47 -5.51 8.33 -12.45
CA ILE A 47 -4.08 8.57 -12.25
C ILE A 47 -3.27 7.48 -12.97
N GLY A 48 -2.31 7.91 -13.80
CA GLY A 48 -1.56 7.02 -14.69
C GLY A 48 -0.04 7.16 -14.59
N GLU A 49 0.65 6.54 -15.55
CA GLU A 49 2.11 6.42 -15.61
C GLU A 49 2.85 7.78 -15.51
N GLU A 50 2.33 8.82 -16.15
CA GLU A 50 2.96 10.16 -16.12
C GLU A 50 3.08 10.69 -14.69
N THR A 51 2.03 10.53 -13.87
CA THR A 51 2.04 10.95 -12.47
C THR A 51 2.99 10.09 -11.64
N ILE A 52 3.04 8.78 -11.89
CA ILE A 52 3.95 7.86 -11.19
C ILE A 52 5.40 8.24 -11.47
N ALA A 53 5.75 8.47 -12.75
CA ALA A 53 7.07 8.88 -13.17
C ALA A 53 7.48 10.24 -12.56
N GLU A 54 6.55 11.20 -12.48
CA GLU A 54 6.83 12.49 -11.84
C GLU A 54 7.07 12.37 -10.33
N ILE A 55 6.35 11.48 -9.64
CA ILE A 55 6.59 11.21 -8.21
C ILE A 55 7.99 10.60 -8.01
N GLU A 56 8.36 9.59 -8.80
CA GLU A 56 9.69 8.97 -8.75
C GLU A 56 10.79 10.02 -8.97
N ARG A 57 10.64 10.87 -10.00
CA ARG A 57 11.59 11.94 -10.31
C ARG A 57 11.75 12.91 -9.14
N ARG A 58 10.65 13.32 -8.51
CA ARG A 58 10.68 14.24 -7.36
C ARG A 58 11.32 13.60 -6.12
N PHE A 59 11.06 12.32 -5.87
CA PHE A 59 11.69 11.58 -4.78
C PHE A 59 13.22 11.51 -4.98
N ASN A 60 13.65 11.16 -6.20
CA ASN A 60 15.07 11.07 -6.54
C ASN A 60 15.76 12.44 -6.47
N ALA A 61 15.14 13.49 -7.00
CA ALA A 61 15.70 14.86 -6.96
C ALA A 61 15.83 15.40 -5.52
N ALA A 62 14.92 15.04 -4.63
CA ALA A 62 14.96 15.44 -3.23
C ALA A 62 15.89 14.55 -2.37
N GLY A 63 16.35 13.40 -2.89
CA GLY A 63 17.20 12.45 -2.16
C GLY A 63 16.50 11.82 -0.95
N VAL A 64 15.16 11.73 -0.97
CA VAL A 64 14.37 11.25 0.17
C VAL A 64 14.39 9.73 0.29
N ARG A 65 14.35 9.24 1.54
CA ARG A 65 14.21 7.82 1.87
C ARG A 65 13.25 7.68 3.04
N TYR A 66 11.98 7.48 2.76
CA TYR A 66 10.91 7.42 3.77
C TYR A 66 10.76 6.02 4.39
N GLY A 67 9.86 5.92 5.38
CA GLY A 67 9.55 4.69 6.11
C GLY A 67 10.42 4.48 7.34
N GLU A 68 9.99 3.60 8.25
CA GLU A 68 10.72 3.30 9.50
C GLU A 68 12.12 2.72 9.26
N ALA A 69 12.33 2.11 8.10
CA ALA A 69 13.62 1.55 7.67
C ALA A 69 14.39 2.44 6.67
N ALA A 70 13.89 3.66 6.38
CA ALA A 70 14.49 4.57 5.40
C ALA A 70 14.79 3.90 4.04
N ASN A 71 13.87 3.08 3.55
CA ASN A 71 14.01 2.28 2.33
C ASN A 71 12.96 2.58 1.26
N VAL A 72 12.11 3.60 1.48
CA VAL A 72 11.16 4.08 0.49
C VAL A 72 11.78 5.28 -0.26
N ASP A 73 12.65 4.98 -1.22
CA ASP A 73 13.18 5.92 -2.21
C ASP A 73 12.27 6.02 -3.44
N GLY A 74 12.69 6.74 -4.49
CA GLY A 74 11.87 6.92 -5.70
C GLY A 74 11.52 5.60 -6.39
N ALA A 75 12.46 4.67 -6.47
CA ALA A 75 12.24 3.37 -7.09
C ALA A 75 11.24 2.52 -6.29
N MET A 76 11.33 2.53 -4.97
CA MET A 76 10.35 1.84 -4.12
C MET A 76 8.97 2.51 -4.19
N ALA A 77 8.90 3.84 -4.18
CA ALA A 77 7.65 4.57 -4.32
C ALA A 77 6.94 4.23 -5.64
N ARG A 78 7.67 4.16 -6.75
CA ARG A 78 7.15 3.70 -8.04
C ARG A 78 6.53 2.31 -7.95
N ARG A 79 7.27 1.34 -7.37
CA ARG A 79 6.77 -0.04 -7.22
C ARG A 79 5.46 -0.10 -6.41
N ILE A 80 5.35 0.70 -5.35
CA ILE A 80 4.12 0.79 -4.55
C ILE A 80 2.98 1.35 -5.40
N LEU A 81 3.21 2.45 -6.13
CA LEU A 81 2.18 3.07 -6.97
C LEU A 81 1.73 2.17 -8.13
N GLU A 82 2.65 1.45 -8.76
CA GLU A 82 2.34 0.47 -9.82
C GLU A 82 1.49 -0.69 -9.29
N ALA A 83 1.73 -1.15 -8.06
CA ALA A 83 0.92 -2.18 -7.41
C ALA A 83 -0.49 -1.70 -7.03
N CYS A 84 -0.68 -0.38 -6.94
CA CYS A 84 -1.97 0.25 -6.65
C CYS A 84 -2.69 0.78 -7.90
N ARG A 85 -2.21 0.46 -9.10
CA ARG A 85 -2.81 0.95 -10.34
C ARG A 85 -4.24 0.41 -10.52
#